data_AF-A0A1M3NNA0-F1
#
_entry.id   AF-A0A1M3NNA0-F1
#
_cell.length_a   1.000
_cell.length_b   1.000
_cell.length_c   1.000
_cell.angle_alpha   90.00
_cell.angle_beta   90.00
_cell.angle_gamma   90.00
#
_symmetry.space_group_name_H-M   'P 1'
#
loop_
_entity.id
_entity.type
_entity.pdbx_description
1 polymer ?
#
loop_
_entity_poly.entity_id
_entity_poly.type
_entity_poly.pdbx_seq_one_letter_code
_entity_poly.pdbx_strand_id
1 'polypeptide(L)'
;MRASRFVRIRRGVAAVARDRRGTTSILVAGSMTALVGAAALAVDVGSLYFAKRKAQTAVDLAAIAGAGGLPDPDKVVRDSLADNGFSFLTPRQPQAGPPVPQVSLTALTITPGRYAPDIAVPVDKRFTPASAATANALRVTMRQTTPLYFGRLITGQTEAAYEVSGTASVAKSAAFSVGTRLLKLDGGIANALLSALLGTSVSLSVMDYEALATAKIELFPLLDALGDELNLRAVSYDTLLNVSGPIGKTLTAAARVASLTNQTKAADALRRLANGTDVARLGVKLRDIIDLGPMGAKTLGEGPAVAAQVSALNLLMAEAQVANAKRQVSLDLGVSLPGLASAKVTLGIGERPVKAVWLANGPPNAAQAHTAQTRLLLDVKLLGNALVPAGVRLPVYVELAAADARLADVRCR
;
A
#
# COMPACT_ATOMS: atom_id res chain seq x y z
N MET A 1 -33.57 -76.90 -67.86
CA MET A 1 -32.96 -76.31 -66.64
C MET A 1 -32.32 -74.91 -66.80
N ARG A 2 -32.06 -74.36 -68.00
CA ARG A 2 -31.41 -73.04 -68.15
C ARG A 2 -32.32 -71.82 -67.95
N ALA A 3 -33.63 -71.91 -68.22
CA ALA A 3 -34.54 -70.75 -68.18
C ALA A 3 -34.83 -70.24 -66.75
N SER A 4 -34.87 -71.12 -65.74
CA SER A 4 -35.18 -70.74 -64.35
C SER A 4 -34.04 -69.99 -63.65
N ARG A 5 -32.79 -70.19 -64.09
CA ARG A 5 -31.62 -69.44 -63.58
C ARG A 5 -31.64 -67.98 -64.03
N PHE A 6 -32.01 -67.70 -65.28
CA PHE A 6 -32.09 -66.33 -65.80
C PHE A 6 -33.19 -65.50 -65.12
N VAL A 7 -34.33 -66.10 -64.79
CA VAL A 7 -35.43 -65.42 -64.08
C VAL A 7 -35.06 -65.11 -62.63
N ARG A 8 -34.34 -66.00 -61.93
CA ARG A 8 -33.82 -65.74 -60.58
C ARG A 8 -32.77 -64.62 -60.57
N ILE A 9 -31.87 -64.58 -61.55
CA ILE A 9 -30.86 -63.51 -61.68
C ILE A 9 -31.55 -62.17 -61.95
N ARG A 10 -32.51 -62.11 -62.88
CA ARG A 10 -33.28 -60.88 -63.15
C ARG A 10 -34.05 -60.38 -61.91
N ARG A 11 -34.65 -61.27 -61.12
CA ARG A 11 -35.33 -60.91 -59.86
C ARG A 11 -34.35 -60.42 -58.79
N GLY A 12 -33.16 -61.03 -58.67
CA GLY A 12 -32.11 -60.57 -57.75
C GLY A 12 -31.59 -59.18 -58.11
N VAL A 13 -31.32 -58.93 -59.39
CA VAL A 13 -30.86 -57.61 -59.89
C VAL A 13 -31.95 -56.54 -59.70
N ALA A 14 -33.22 -56.86 -59.98
CA ALA A 14 -34.33 -55.93 -59.74
C ALA A 14 -34.58 -55.66 -58.24
N ALA A 15 -34.32 -56.63 -57.37
CA ALA A 15 -34.40 -56.45 -55.92
C ALA A 15 -33.28 -55.53 -55.39
N VAL A 16 -32.05 -55.72 -55.86
CA VAL A 16 -30.91 -54.83 -55.53
C VAL A 16 -31.13 -53.42 -56.07
N ALA A 17 -31.62 -53.27 -57.31
CA ALA A 17 -31.91 -51.97 -57.90
C ALA A 17 -33.07 -51.20 -57.22
N ARG A 18 -33.93 -51.90 -56.46
CA ARG A 18 -35.01 -51.31 -55.66
C ARG A 18 -34.65 -51.14 -54.18
N ASP A 19 -33.48 -51.61 -53.75
CA ASP A 19 -33.08 -51.53 -52.35
C ASP A 19 -32.58 -50.12 -52.00
N ARG A 20 -33.40 -49.35 -51.30
CA ARG A 20 -33.09 -47.99 -50.86
C ARG A 20 -32.35 -47.92 -49.52
N ARG A 21 -32.11 -49.07 -48.86
CA ARG A 21 -31.43 -49.14 -47.54
C ARG A 21 -29.98 -48.65 -47.57
N GLY A 22 -29.35 -48.56 -48.75
CA GLY A 22 -28.01 -47.99 -48.92
C GLY A 22 -27.93 -46.46 -48.90
N THR A 23 -29.06 -45.75 -49.03
CA THR A 23 -29.04 -44.27 -49.03
C THR A 23 -28.74 -43.73 -47.63
N THR A 24 -29.24 -44.40 -46.59
CA THR A 24 -28.97 -44.04 -45.20
C THR A 24 -27.52 -44.29 -44.82
N SER A 25 -26.87 -45.34 -45.35
CA SER A 25 -25.45 -45.59 -45.06
C SER A 25 -24.53 -44.54 -45.68
N ILE A 26 -24.84 -44.00 -46.88
CA ILE A 26 -24.08 -42.89 -47.48
C ILE A 26 -24.21 -41.61 -46.65
N LEU A 27 -25.44 -41.28 -46.22
CA LEU A 27 -25.69 -40.08 -45.42
C LEU A 27 -25.06 -40.18 -44.03
N VAL A 28 -25.11 -41.36 -43.41
CA VAL A 28 -24.42 -41.65 -42.14
C VAL A 28 -22.92 -41.59 -42.30
N ALA A 29 -22.35 -42.18 -43.36
CA ALA A 29 -20.92 -42.12 -43.62
C ALA A 29 -20.43 -40.68 -43.79
N GLY A 30 -21.11 -39.88 -44.62
CA GLY A 30 -20.79 -38.46 -44.81
C GLY A 30 -20.91 -37.65 -43.51
N SER A 31 -21.98 -37.87 -42.75
CA SER A 31 -22.19 -37.21 -41.46
C SER A 31 -21.12 -37.59 -40.43
N MET A 32 -20.75 -38.87 -40.36
CA MET A 32 -19.68 -39.36 -39.48
C MET A 32 -18.32 -38.78 -39.86
N THR A 33 -18.00 -38.71 -41.16
CA THR A 33 -16.77 -38.07 -41.62
C THR A 33 -16.72 -36.60 -41.21
N ALA A 34 -17.83 -35.87 -41.38
CA ALA A 34 -17.93 -34.48 -40.95
C ALA A 34 -17.78 -34.33 -39.42
N LEU A 35 -18.42 -35.20 -38.63
CA LEU A 35 -18.31 -35.21 -37.17
C LEU A 35 -16.89 -35.51 -36.70
N VAL A 36 -16.21 -36.48 -37.30
CA VAL A 36 -14.81 -36.80 -36.98
C VAL A 36 -13.89 -35.64 -37.35
N GLY A 37 -14.10 -35.00 -38.51
CA GLY A 37 -13.34 -33.82 -38.91
C GLY A 37 -13.54 -32.63 -37.95
N ALA A 38 -14.77 -32.39 -37.51
CA ALA A 38 -15.08 -31.36 -36.52
C ALA A 38 -14.46 -31.67 -35.13
N ALA A 39 -14.51 -32.93 -34.69
CA ALA A 39 -13.91 -33.36 -33.44
C ALA A 39 -12.38 -33.22 -33.47
N ALA A 40 -11.74 -33.60 -34.57
CA ALA A 40 -10.31 -33.41 -34.81
C ALA A 40 -9.90 -31.94 -34.68
N LEU A 41 -10.63 -31.03 -35.34
CA LEU A 41 -10.42 -29.58 -35.21
C LEU A 41 -10.64 -29.09 -33.77
N ALA A 42 -11.66 -29.59 -33.09
CA ALA A 42 -11.96 -29.22 -31.71
C ALA A 42 -10.82 -29.62 -30.76
N VAL A 43 -10.17 -30.77 -30.97
CA VAL A 43 -9.00 -31.21 -30.19
C VAL A 43 -7.82 -30.26 -30.36
N ASP A 44 -7.51 -29.85 -31.59
CA ASP A 44 -6.37 -28.95 -31.85
C ASP A 44 -6.61 -27.52 -31.36
N VAL A 45 -7.83 -27.00 -31.54
CA VAL A 45 -8.19 -25.70 -30.98
C VAL A 45 -8.16 -25.78 -29.46
N GLY A 46 -8.68 -26.86 -28.88
CA GLY A 46 -8.65 -27.12 -27.44
C GLY A 46 -7.24 -27.17 -26.88
N SER A 47 -6.33 -27.91 -27.53
CA SER A 47 -4.92 -28.02 -27.10
C SER A 47 -4.19 -26.67 -27.20
N LEU A 48 -4.42 -25.90 -28.27
CA LEU A 48 -3.85 -24.56 -28.45
C LEU A 48 -4.32 -23.58 -27.37
N TYR A 49 -5.62 -23.53 -27.09
CA TYR A 49 -6.16 -22.67 -26.03
C TYR A 49 -5.68 -23.09 -24.64
N PHE A 50 -5.56 -24.39 -24.39
CA PHE A 50 -5.01 -24.90 -23.14
C PHE A 50 -3.53 -24.52 -22.97
N ALA A 51 -2.70 -24.71 -24.00
CA ALA A 51 -1.30 -24.31 -24.01
C ALA A 51 -1.14 -22.80 -23.79
N LYS A 52 -1.92 -21.98 -24.51
CA LYS A 52 -1.92 -20.52 -24.36
C LYS A 52 -2.33 -20.09 -22.94
N ARG A 53 -3.34 -20.71 -22.33
CA ARG A 53 -3.75 -20.40 -20.95
C ARG A 53 -2.66 -20.76 -19.94
N LYS A 54 -2.04 -21.93 -20.06
CA LYS A 54 -0.93 -22.35 -19.19
C LYS A 54 0.25 -21.38 -19.31
N ALA A 55 0.58 -20.98 -20.53
CA ALA A 55 1.62 -20.00 -20.81
C ALA A 55 1.30 -18.60 -20.24
N GLN A 56 0.05 -18.14 -20.34
CA GLN A 56 -0.39 -16.87 -19.78
C GLN A 56 -0.20 -16.83 -18.27
N THR A 57 -0.63 -17.88 -17.55
CA THR A 57 -0.42 -17.98 -16.09
C THR A 57 1.06 -17.88 -15.71
N ALA A 58 1.93 -18.58 -16.43
CA ALA A 58 3.37 -18.54 -16.18
C ALA A 58 3.95 -17.13 -16.42
N VAL A 59 3.53 -16.46 -17.50
CA VAL A 59 3.98 -15.11 -17.84
C VAL A 59 3.47 -14.07 -16.85
N ASP A 60 2.23 -14.18 -16.36
CA ASP A 60 1.68 -13.26 -15.36
C ASP A 60 2.43 -13.40 -14.02
N LEU A 61 2.74 -14.63 -13.58
CA LEU A 61 3.57 -14.88 -12.40
C LEU A 61 4.99 -14.32 -12.58
N ALA A 62 5.60 -14.55 -13.74
CA ALA A 62 6.94 -14.06 -14.04
C ALA A 62 6.98 -12.52 -14.12
N ALA A 63 5.92 -11.88 -14.63
CA ALA A 63 5.79 -10.42 -14.62
C ALA A 63 5.68 -9.87 -13.20
N ILE A 64 4.86 -10.47 -12.33
CA ILE A 64 4.73 -10.07 -10.91
C ILE A 64 6.06 -10.22 -10.18
N ALA A 65 6.70 -11.38 -10.29
CA ALA A 65 7.98 -11.65 -9.64
C ALA A 65 9.08 -10.72 -10.17
N GLY A 66 9.17 -10.56 -11.50
CA GLY A 66 10.14 -9.69 -12.13
C GLY A 66 9.93 -8.20 -11.82
N ALA A 67 8.69 -7.72 -11.71
CA ALA A 67 8.42 -6.34 -11.31
C ALA A 67 8.92 -6.06 -9.88
N GLY A 68 8.82 -7.04 -8.97
CA GLY A 68 9.43 -7.00 -7.65
C GLY A 68 10.97 -7.05 -7.66
N GLY A 69 11.56 -7.69 -8.66
CA GLY A 69 13.01 -7.80 -8.86
C GLY A 69 13.69 -6.60 -9.55
N LEU A 70 12.96 -5.54 -9.88
CA LEU A 70 13.54 -4.33 -10.48
C LEU A 70 14.59 -3.69 -9.55
N PRO A 71 15.72 -3.18 -10.08
CA PRO A 71 15.98 -2.91 -11.51
C PRO A 71 16.59 -4.09 -12.30
N ASP A 72 16.80 -5.27 -11.71
CA ASP A 72 17.44 -6.42 -12.38
C ASP A 72 16.48 -7.64 -12.45
N PRO A 73 15.47 -7.60 -13.34
CA PRO A 73 14.38 -8.58 -13.35
C PRO A 73 14.75 -9.89 -14.05
N ASP A 74 15.83 -9.92 -14.85
CA ASP A 74 16.11 -11.00 -15.80
C ASP A 74 16.18 -12.38 -15.14
N LYS A 75 16.94 -12.49 -14.04
CA LYS A 75 17.08 -13.76 -13.31
C LYS A 75 15.74 -14.20 -12.71
N VAL A 76 15.00 -13.29 -12.08
CA VAL A 76 13.74 -13.59 -11.39
C VAL A 76 12.66 -14.03 -12.37
N VAL A 77 12.56 -13.37 -13.53
CA VAL A 77 11.62 -13.76 -14.60
C VAL A 77 11.95 -15.15 -15.12
N ARG A 78 13.22 -15.43 -15.41
CA ARG A 78 13.66 -16.73 -15.95
C ARG A 78 13.47 -17.87 -14.95
N ASP A 79 13.77 -17.63 -13.68
CA ASP A 79 13.53 -18.60 -12.61
C ASP A 79 12.03 -18.89 -12.48
N SER A 80 11.18 -17.85 -12.45
CA SER A 80 9.73 -18.02 -12.37
C SER A 80 9.14 -18.78 -13.57
N LEU A 81 9.61 -18.51 -14.79
CA LEU A 81 9.20 -19.27 -15.98
C LEU A 81 9.65 -20.73 -15.91
N ALA A 82 10.89 -20.98 -15.47
CA ALA A 82 11.45 -22.33 -15.35
C ALA A 82 10.68 -23.16 -14.31
N ASP A 83 10.30 -22.56 -13.18
CA ASP A 83 9.46 -23.19 -12.16
C ASP A 83 8.06 -23.56 -12.69
N ASN A 84 7.59 -22.85 -13.73
CA ASN A 84 6.35 -23.15 -14.43
C ASN A 84 6.52 -24.07 -15.66
N GLY A 85 7.73 -24.61 -15.88
CA GLY A 85 8.03 -25.55 -16.96
C GLY A 85 8.41 -24.89 -18.29
N PHE A 86 8.77 -23.61 -18.31
CA PHE A 86 9.19 -22.88 -19.51
C PHE A 86 10.65 -22.41 -19.39
N SER A 87 11.55 -22.96 -20.21
CA SER A 87 13.01 -22.70 -20.09
C SER A 87 13.68 -22.52 -21.45
N PHE A 88 14.83 -21.82 -21.48
CA PHE A 88 15.74 -21.74 -22.64
C PHE A 88 16.85 -22.80 -22.61
N LEU A 89 17.08 -23.43 -21.46
CA LEU A 89 18.19 -24.37 -21.22
C LEU A 89 17.66 -25.74 -20.80
N THR A 90 18.51 -26.76 -20.93
CA THR A 90 18.29 -28.16 -20.57
C THR A 90 17.61 -28.34 -19.20
N PRO A 91 16.90 -29.47 -18.98
CA PRO A 91 15.99 -29.64 -17.86
C PRO A 91 16.58 -29.23 -16.50
N ARG A 92 16.11 -28.09 -15.96
CA ARG A 92 16.37 -27.74 -14.56
C ARG A 92 15.58 -28.73 -13.70
N GLN A 93 16.30 -29.58 -12.97
CA GLN A 93 15.69 -30.47 -11.99
C GLN A 93 15.02 -29.59 -10.92
N PRO A 94 13.71 -29.73 -10.67
CA PRO A 94 13.02 -28.92 -9.67
C PRO A 94 13.73 -29.06 -8.31
N GLN A 95 13.98 -27.93 -7.63
CA GLN A 95 14.64 -27.92 -6.31
C GLN A 95 13.78 -28.59 -5.22
N ALA A 96 12.46 -28.69 -5.45
CA ALA A 96 11.54 -29.53 -4.69
C ALA A 96 10.27 -29.78 -5.54
N GLY A 97 9.76 -31.02 -5.54
CA GLY A 97 8.50 -31.38 -6.22
C GLY A 97 8.65 -32.36 -7.39
N PRO A 98 7.53 -32.91 -7.91
CA PRO A 98 7.55 -33.82 -9.05
C PRO A 98 8.11 -33.15 -10.31
N PRO A 99 8.76 -33.90 -11.22
CA PRO A 99 9.28 -33.35 -12.48
C PRO A 99 8.18 -32.64 -13.27
N VAL A 100 8.36 -31.35 -13.55
CA VAL A 100 7.46 -30.60 -14.43
C VAL A 100 7.91 -30.82 -15.88
N PRO A 101 7.03 -31.23 -16.82
CA PRO A 101 7.38 -31.33 -18.23
C PRO A 101 7.89 -29.97 -18.73
N GLN A 102 9.11 -29.93 -19.25
CA GLN A 102 9.72 -28.69 -19.73
C GLN A 102 9.39 -28.44 -21.19
N VAL A 103 9.13 -27.17 -21.52
CA VAL A 103 8.98 -26.72 -22.90
C VAL A 103 10.00 -25.63 -23.21
N SER A 104 10.70 -25.83 -24.33
CA SER A 104 11.71 -24.89 -24.83
C SER A 104 11.04 -23.62 -25.33
N LEU A 105 11.53 -22.47 -24.87
CA LEU A 105 11.05 -21.16 -25.29
C LEU A 105 11.55 -20.78 -26.69
N THR A 106 10.66 -20.24 -27.53
CA THR A 106 11.03 -19.71 -28.85
C THR A 106 11.57 -18.29 -28.74
N ALA A 107 10.90 -17.42 -27.97
CA ALA A 107 11.38 -16.08 -27.67
C ALA A 107 10.83 -15.57 -26.33
N LEU A 108 11.63 -14.77 -25.63
CA LEU A 108 11.27 -14.06 -24.40
C LEU A 108 11.76 -12.62 -24.52
N THR A 109 10.87 -11.68 -24.26
CA THR A 109 11.19 -10.26 -24.20
C THR A 109 10.80 -9.73 -22.83
N ILE A 110 11.77 -9.20 -22.11
CA ILE A 110 11.60 -8.58 -20.80
C ILE A 110 11.77 -7.09 -20.99
N THR A 111 10.70 -6.32 -20.80
CA THR A 111 10.68 -4.88 -21.05
C THR A 111 10.34 -4.14 -19.76
N PRO A 112 11.33 -3.53 -19.08
CA PRO A 112 11.06 -2.59 -18.00
C PRO A 112 10.31 -1.37 -18.54
N GLY A 113 9.44 -0.80 -17.70
CA GLY A 113 8.63 0.34 -18.09
C GLY A 113 8.00 1.08 -16.93
N ARG A 114 7.27 2.13 -17.28
CA ARG A 114 6.43 2.89 -16.37
C ARG A 114 4.98 2.53 -16.59
N TYR A 115 4.27 2.18 -15.53
CA TYR A 115 2.82 2.00 -15.53
C TYR A 115 2.14 3.16 -14.82
N ALA A 116 1.20 3.81 -15.51
CA ALA A 116 0.34 4.86 -14.97
C ALA A 116 -1.07 4.29 -14.74
N PRO A 117 -1.53 4.13 -13.48
CA PRO A 117 -2.86 3.61 -13.16
C PRO A 117 -3.94 4.71 -13.30
N ASP A 118 -3.89 5.48 -14.39
CA ASP A 118 -4.86 6.55 -14.67
C ASP A 118 -6.02 5.98 -15.50
N ILE A 119 -7.25 6.11 -14.99
CA ILE A 119 -8.45 5.62 -15.67
C ILE A 119 -8.72 6.37 -16.98
N ALA A 120 -8.29 7.63 -17.07
CA ALA A 120 -8.43 8.46 -18.27
C ALA A 120 -7.48 8.02 -19.41
N VAL A 121 -6.43 7.26 -19.10
CA VAL A 121 -5.50 6.72 -20.10
C VAL A 121 -6.01 5.37 -20.60
N PRO A 122 -6.13 5.16 -21.93
CA PRO A 122 -6.45 3.87 -22.52
C PRO A 122 -5.52 2.75 -22.03
N VAL A 123 -6.04 1.55 -21.82
CA VAL A 123 -5.31 0.42 -21.20
C VAL A 123 -3.99 0.10 -21.92
N ASP A 124 -3.99 0.17 -23.25
CA ASP A 124 -2.81 -0.08 -24.10
C ASP A 124 -1.72 1.00 -23.97
N LYS A 125 -2.08 2.20 -23.50
CA LYS A 125 -1.18 3.35 -23.30
C LYS A 125 -0.71 3.52 -21.85
N ARG A 126 -1.27 2.76 -20.90
CA ARG A 126 -0.88 2.87 -19.47
C ARG A 126 0.54 2.39 -19.19
N PHE A 127 1.08 1.52 -20.03
CA PHE A 127 2.46 1.06 -19.94
C PHE A 127 3.32 1.68 -21.04
N THR A 128 4.40 2.34 -20.65
CA THR A 128 5.41 2.89 -21.56
C THR A 128 6.79 2.33 -21.21
N PRO A 129 7.55 1.78 -22.17
CA PRO A 129 8.92 1.32 -21.94
C PRO A 129 9.80 2.42 -21.32
N ALA A 130 10.67 2.05 -20.39
CA ALA A 130 11.56 2.95 -19.67
C ALA A 130 12.84 2.21 -19.27
N SER A 131 13.87 2.95 -18.83
CA SER A 131 15.09 2.31 -18.31
C SER A 131 14.77 1.53 -17.03
N ALA A 132 15.43 0.39 -16.83
CA ALA A 132 15.19 -0.46 -15.67
C ALA A 132 15.40 0.27 -14.33
N ALA A 133 16.31 1.26 -14.30
CA ALA A 133 16.57 2.11 -13.13
C ALA A 133 15.39 3.01 -12.73
N THR A 134 14.51 3.37 -13.67
CA THR A 134 13.36 4.27 -13.45
C THR A 134 12.01 3.56 -13.62
N ALA A 135 12.04 2.28 -13.98
CA ALA A 135 10.85 1.46 -14.16
C ALA A 135 10.15 1.19 -12.83
N ASN A 136 8.82 1.27 -12.84
CA ASN A 136 7.95 0.79 -11.76
C ASN A 136 7.09 -0.40 -12.22
N ALA A 137 7.30 -0.86 -13.46
CA ALA A 137 6.55 -1.94 -14.05
C ALA A 137 7.42 -2.76 -14.98
N LEU A 138 6.98 -3.98 -15.22
CA LEU A 138 7.62 -4.93 -16.10
C LEU A 138 6.59 -5.55 -17.02
N ARG A 139 6.87 -5.56 -18.33
CA ARG A 139 6.16 -6.35 -19.32
C ARG A 139 7.00 -7.55 -19.73
N VAL A 140 6.44 -8.73 -19.58
CA VAL A 140 7.04 -9.99 -20.02
C VAL A 140 6.22 -10.50 -21.19
N THR A 141 6.88 -10.73 -22.33
CA THR A 141 6.25 -11.29 -23.52
C THR A 141 6.96 -12.58 -23.91
N MET A 142 6.19 -13.65 -24.11
CA MET A 142 6.69 -14.97 -24.42
C MET A 142 6.03 -15.49 -25.70
N ARG A 143 6.86 -16.03 -26.61
CA ARG A 143 6.40 -16.72 -27.83
C ARG A 143 6.78 -18.18 -27.79
N GLN A 144 5.87 -19.02 -28.27
CA GLN A 144 6.02 -20.46 -28.24
C GLN A 144 5.20 -21.13 -29.35
N THR A 145 5.52 -22.38 -29.68
CA THR A 145 4.74 -23.23 -30.57
C THR A 145 4.10 -24.39 -29.83
N THR A 146 2.97 -24.89 -30.34
CA THR A 146 2.30 -26.11 -29.86
C THR A 146 1.98 -27.01 -31.05
N PRO A 147 2.10 -28.35 -30.92
CA PRO A 147 1.78 -29.26 -32.01
C PRO A 147 0.30 -29.22 -32.39
N LEU A 148 0.04 -29.32 -33.70
CA LEU A 148 -1.28 -29.58 -34.27
C LEU A 148 -1.37 -31.09 -34.60
N TYR A 149 -2.27 -31.81 -33.94
CA TYR A 149 -2.43 -33.25 -34.10
C TYR A 149 -3.15 -33.60 -35.41
N PHE A 150 -4.24 -32.89 -35.73
CA PHE A 150 -5.07 -33.15 -36.90
C PHE A 150 -5.08 -31.99 -37.91
N GLY A 151 -4.77 -30.77 -37.45
CA GLY A 151 -4.76 -29.54 -38.22
C GLY A 151 -3.76 -29.57 -39.37
N ARG A 152 -2.72 -30.41 -39.29
CA ARG A 152 -1.78 -30.67 -40.38
C ARG A 152 -2.44 -31.07 -41.70
N LEU A 153 -3.59 -31.77 -41.64
CA LEU A 153 -4.35 -32.20 -42.82
C LEU A 153 -5.08 -31.03 -43.51
N ILE A 154 -5.32 -29.94 -42.80
CA ILE A 154 -6.13 -28.80 -43.25
C ILE A 154 -5.24 -27.58 -43.54
N THR A 155 -4.28 -27.29 -42.65
CA THR A 155 -3.43 -26.10 -42.72
C THR A 155 -2.07 -26.36 -43.37
N GLY A 156 -1.66 -27.63 -43.51
CA GLY A 156 -0.30 -28.01 -43.90
C GLY A 156 0.77 -27.73 -42.85
N GLN A 157 0.40 -27.21 -41.68
CA GLN A 157 1.32 -26.88 -40.58
C GLN A 157 1.26 -27.96 -39.50
N THR A 158 2.42 -28.37 -38.97
CA THR A 158 2.51 -29.34 -37.86
C THR A 158 2.46 -28.66 -36.49
N GLU A 159 2.61 -27.33 -36.44
CA GLU A 159 2.62 -26.55 -35.21
C GLU A 159 1.87 -25.23 -35.40
N ALA A 160 1.37 -24.68 -34.29
CA ALA A 160 0.79 -23.36 -34.21
C ALA A 160 1.58 -22.49 -33.22
N ALA A 161 2.03 -21.32 -33.67
CA ALA A 161 2.66 -20.33 -32.80
C ALA A 161 1.62 -19.54 -32.02
N TYR A 162 1.93 -19.21 -30.76
CA TYR A 162 1.16 -18.30 -29.94
C TYR A 162 2.07 -17.36 -29.15
N GLU A 163 1.51 -16.20 -28.81
CA GLU A 163 2.15 -15.19 -27.98
C GLU A 163 1.26 -14.91 -26.76
N VAL A 164 1.90 -14.73 -25.61
CA VAL A 164 1.29 -14.28 -24.37
C VAL A 164 2.12 -13.13 -23.78
N SER A 165 1.44 -12.16 -23.17
CA SER A 165 2.08 -11.01 -22.55
C SER A 165 1.42 -10.71 -21.22
N GLY A 166 2.24 -10.45 -20.21
CA GLY A 166 1.82 -10.08 -18.86
C GLY A 166 2.52 -8.78 -18.46
N THR A 167 1.78 -7.86 -17.84
CA THR A 167 2.33 -6.60 -17.32
C THR A 167 2.00 -6.50 -15.84
N ALA A 168 3.03 -6.29 -15.01
CA ALA A 168 2.87 -6.07 -13.58
C ALA A 168 3.56 -4.76 -13.17
N SER A 169 3.02 -4.08 -12.17
CA SER A 169 3.58 -2.84 -11.63
C SER A 169 3.70 -2.89 -10.12
N VAL A 170 4.75 -2.28 -9.57
CA VAL A 170 4.97 -2.13 -8.15
C VAL A 170 4.67 -0.68 -7.75
N ALA A 171 3.71 -0.50 -6.84
CA ALA A 171 3.47 0.76 -6.18
C ALA A 171 4.39 0.87 -4.96
N LYS A 172 5.46 1.67 -5.09
CA LYS A 172 6.33 2.00 -3.96
C LYS A 172 5.69 3.08 -3.11
N SER A 173 5.39 2.78 -1.86
CA SER A 173 4.96 3.76 -0.86
C SER A 173 5.63 3.47 0.47
N ALA A 174 6.00 4.51 1.20
CA ALA A 174 6.43 4.40 2.58
C ALA A 174 5.75 5.48 3.41
N ALA A 175 5.50 5.14 4.68
CA ALA A 175 4.98 6.05 5.66
C ALA A 175 6.11 6.38 6.66
N PHE A 176 6.33 7.66 6.93
CA PHE A 176 7.34 8.12 7.89
C PHE A 176 6.78 9.26 8.73
N SER A 177 7.26 9.36 9.96
CA SER A 177 6.94 10.47 10.87
C SER A 177 8.20 11.23 11.26
N VAL A 178 8.12 12.55 11.33
CA VAL A 178 9.19 13.40 11.85
C VAL A 178 8.75 13.99 13.18
N GLY A 179 9.59 13.82 14.19
CA GLY A 179 9.36 14.37 15.52
C GLY A 179 10.62 15.01 16.07
N THR A 180 10.46 16.08 16.83
CA THR A 180 11.53 16.78 17.52
C THR A 180 11.40 16.56 19.02
N ARG A 181 12.53 16.29 19.70
CA ARG A 181 12.56 16.07 21.15
C ARG A 181 13.42 17.13 21.82
N LEU A 182 12.93 17.69 22.92
CA LEU A 182 13.75 18.52 23.81
C LEU A 182 14.59 17.61 24.72
N LEU A 183 15.88 17.94 24.86
CA LEU A 183 16.91 17.08 25.47
C LEU A 183 16.73 16.87 26.99
N LYS A 184 15.90 17.68 27.66
CA LYS A 184 15.61 17.54 29.09
C LYS A 184 14.18 18.03 29.38
N LEU A 185 13.38 17.17 30.01
CA LEU A 185 12.00 17.48 30.38
C LEU A 185 11.90 17.67 31.90
N ASP A 186 11.49 18.85 32.33
CA ASP A 186 11.07 19.10 33.71
C ASP A 186 9.56 18.90 33.81
N GLY A 187 9.12 18.01 34.69
CA GLY A 187 7.70 17.66 34.82
C GLY A 187 6.81 18.85 35.18
N GLY A 188 7.32 19.84 35.91
CA GLY A 188 6.56 21.04 36.29
C GLY A 188 6.22 21.90 35.08
N ILE A 189 7.22 22.18 34.24
CA ILE A 189 7.06 23.00 33.03
C ILE A 189 6.21 22.27 31.98
N ALA A 190 6.44 20.97 31.80
CA ALA A 190 5.68 20.17 30.85
C ALA A 190 4.19 20.07 31.22
N ASN A 191 3.88 19.88 32.51
CA ASN A 191 2.52 19.88 33.02
C ASN A 191 1.85 21.23 32.84
N ALA A 192 2.54 22.32 33.16
CA ALA A 192 2.02 23.67 33.00
C ALA A 192 1.73 23.99 31.52
N LEU A 193 2.60 23.55 30.60
CA LEU A 193 2.39 23.69 29.16
C LEU A 193 1.21 22.87 28.64
N LEU A 194 1.16 21.56 28.93
CA LEU A 194 0.05 20.71 28.52
C LEU A 194 -1.27 21.19 29.12
N SER A 195 -1.25 21.66 30.37
CA SER A 195 -2.42 22.24 31.02
C SER A 195 -2.96 23.44 30.26
N ALA A 196 -2.06 24.35 29.85
CA ALA A 196 -2.44 25.54 29.12
C ALA A 196 -2.87 25.26 27.66
N LEU A 197 -2.31 24.22 27.03
CA LEU A 197 -2.71 23.80 25.68
C LEU A 197 -4.05 23.07 25.67
N LEU A 198 -4.27 22.18 26.64
CA LEU A 198 -5.48 21.37 26.76
C LEU A 198 -6.60 22.10 27.53
N GLY A 199 -6.31 23.24 28.15
CA GLY A 199 -7.26 23.99 28.96
C GLY A 199 -7.72 23.24 30.22
N THR A 200 -6.94 22.29 30.72
CA THR A 200 -7.26 21.45 31.90
C THR A 200 -6.06 21.39 32.85
N SER A 201 -6.24 20.88 34.07
CA SER A 201 -5.10 20.60 34.96
C SER A 201 -4.45 19.26 34.62
N VAL A 202 -3.20 19.29 34.16
CA VAL A 202 -2.39 18.10 33.87
C VAL A 202 -1.38 17.88 34.98
N SER A 203 -1.36 16.67 35.54
CA SER A 203 -0.42 16.27 36.60
C SER A 203 0.21 14.92 36.26
N LEU A 204 1.16 14.93 35.31
CA LEU A 204 1.94 13.77 34.91
C LEU A 204 3.29 13.76 35.63
N SER A 205 3.76 12.56 35.99
CA SER A 205 5.11 12.35 36.51
C SER A 205 6.14 12.34 35.38
N VAL A 206 7.43 12.47 35.72
CA VAL A 206 8.53 12.33 34.75
C VAL A 206 8.49 10.96 34.06
N MET A 207 8.12 9.90 34.80
CA MET A 207 7.96 8.55 34.24
C MET A 207 6.81 8.45 33.25
N ASP A 208 5.69 9.17 33.48
CA ASP A 208 4.57 9.19 32.53
C ASP A 208 4.98 9.87 31.23
N TYR A 209 5.74 10.98 31.31
CA TYR A 209 6.28 11.65 30.13
C TYR A 209 7.26 10.77 29.36
N GLU A 210 8.14 10.04 30.06
CA GLU A 210 9.06 9.11 29.43
C GLU A 210 8.31 7.97 28.72
N ALA A 211 7.28 7.43 29.37
CA ALA A 211 6.41 6.42 28.78
C ALA A 211 5.69 6.95 27.54
N LEU A 212 5.10 8.16 27.60
CA LEU A 212 4.44 8.78 26.43
C LEU A 212 5.44 9.07 25.30
N ALA A 213 6.64 9.53 25.62
CA ALA A 213 7.64 9.89 24.63
C ALA A 213 8.22 8.66 23.91
N THR A 214 8.38 7.55 24.62
CA THR A 214 8.89 6.28 24.07
C THR A 214 7.79 5.42 23.44
N ALA A 215 6.53 5.64 23.81
CA ALA A 215 5.41 4.86 23.32
C ALA A 215 5.16 5.08 21.83
N LYS A 216 5.20 4.00 21.07
CA LYS A 216 4.99 4.00 19.61
C LYS A 216 3.58 3.54 19.30
N ILE A 217 2.77 4.45 18.76
CA ILE A 217 1.38 4.20 18.37
C ILE A 217 1.34 3.95 16.87
N GLU A 218 0.84 2.78 16.47
CA GLU A 218 0.64 2.43 15.07
C GLU A 218 -0.55 3.20 14.49
N LEU A 219 -0.35 3.85 13.35
CA LEU A 219 -1.30 4.82 12.81
C LEU A 219 -2.62 4.18 12.35
N PHE A 220 -2.59 3.13 11.53
CA PHE A 220 -3.83 2.52 11.03
C PHE A 220 -4.66 1.90 12.16
N PRO A 221 -4.08 1.14 13.11
CA PRO A 221 -4.79 0.70 14.31
C PRO A 221 -5.37 1.84 15.14
N LEU A 222 -4.67 2.99 15.23
CA LEU A 222 -5.19 4.19 15.90
C LEU A 222 -6.42 4.74 15.19
N LEU A 223 -6.36 4.86 13.86
CA LEU A 223 -7.48 5.37 13.08
C LEU A 223 -8.68 4.42 13.09
N ASP A 224 -8.46 3.12 13.05
CA ASP A 224 -9.52 2.12 13.20
C ASP A 224 -10.16 2.21 14.60
N ALA A 225 -9.35 2.30 15.66
CA ALA A 225 -9.84 2.51 17.02
C ALA A 225 -10.58 3.85 17.20
N LEU A 226 -10.17 4.90 16.48
CA LEU A 226 -10.85 6.19 16.48
C LEU A 226 -12.19 6.12 15.73
N GLY A 227 -12.25 5.38 14.62
CA GLY A 227 -13.49 5.10 13.90
C GLY A 227 -14.52 4.43 14.81
N ASP A 228 -14.09 3.46 15.62
CA ASP A 228 -14.91 2.83 16.65
C ASP A 228 -15.39 3.86 17.70
N GLU A 229 -14.49 4.69 18.22
CA GLU A 229 -14.80 5.71 19.23
C GLU A 229 -15.79 6.79 18.76
N LEU A 230 -15.81 7.06 17.45
CA LEU A 230 -16.71 8.00 16.78
C LEU A 230 -17.95 7.33 16.16
N ASN A 231 -18.11 6.01 16.30
CA ASN A 231 -19.16 5.22 15.66
C ASN A 231 -19.23 5.37 14.13
N LEU A 232 -18.08 5.57 13.49
CA LEU A 232 -17.95 5.68 12.04
C LEU A 232 -17.54 4.32 11.47
N ARG A 233 -18.46 3.67 10.75
CA ARG A 233 -18.22 2.39 10.08
C ARG A 233 -18.34 2.56 8.56
N ALA A 234 -17.57 1.77 7.82
CA ALA A 234 -17.57 1.74 6.35
C ALA A 234 -17.26 3.08 5.65
N VAL A 235 -16.56 4.00 6.34
CA VAL A 235 -16.04 5.23 5.74
C VAL A 235 -14.57 5.07 5.36
N SER A 236 -14.06 5.96 4.51
CA SER A 236 -12.62 6.00 4.20
C SER A 236 -11.81 6.67 5.31
N TYR A 237 -10.51 6.37 5.38
CA TYR A 237 -9.61 7.05 6.30
C TYR A 237 -9.59 8.58 6.08
N ASP A 238 -9.66 9.05 4.83
CA ASP A 238 -9.75 10.48 4.50
C ASP A 238 -11.04 11.11 5.03
N THR A 239 -12.14 10.37 5.00
CA THR A 239 -13.40 10.84 5.58
C THR A 239 -13.23 11.01 7.09
N LEU A 240 -12.67 10.01 7.77
CA LEU A 240 -12.39 10.06 9.21
C LEU A 240 -11.48 11.25 9.59
N LEU A 241 -10.37 11.45 8.87
CA LEU A 241 -9.41 12.52 9.15
C LEU A 241 -10.01 13.92 9.01
N ASN A 242 -11.02 14.08 8.15
CA ASN A 242 -11.72 15.35 7.94
C ASN A 242 -12.80 15.64 8.99
N VAL A 243 -13.21 14.64 9.79
CA VAL A 243 -14.15 14.83 10.89
C VAL A 243 -13.47 15.64 11.99
N SER A 244 -14.14 16.71 12.44
CA SER A 244 -13.72 17.42 13.65
C SER A 244 -14.24 16.65 14.86
N GLY A 245 -13.32 16.06 15.62
CA GLY A 245 -13.65 15.24 16.80
C GLY A 245 -12.96 15.74 18.06
N PRO A 246 -13.47 15.38 19.26
CA PRO A 246 -12.80 15.67 20.51
C PRO A 246 -11.44 14.97 20.61
N ILE A 247 -10.42 15.67 21.10
CA ILE A 247 -9.10 15.08 21.43
C ILE A 247 -9.25 13.91 22.41
N GLY A 248 -10.22 13.96 23.34
CA GLY A 248 -10.43 12.83 24.27
C GLY A 248 -10.64 11.50 23.56
N LYS A 249 -11.30 11.51 22.39
CA LYS A 249 -11.55 10.30 21.59
C LYS A 249 -10.29 9.79 20.90
N THR A 250 -9.45 10.68 20.38
CA THR A 250 -8.14 10.31 19.79
C THR A 250 -7.20 9.75 20.85
N LEU A 251 -7.15 10.34 22.05
CA LEU A 251 -6.35 9.84 23.17
C LEU A 251 -6.85 8.48 23.68
N THR A 252 -8.17 8.27 23.71
CA THR A 252 -8.76 6.97 24.10
C THR A 252 -8.41 5.89 23.08
N ALA A 253 -8.51 6.20 21.78
CA ALA A 253 -8.09 5.31 20.71
C ALA A 253 -6.58 4.99 20.78
N ALA A 254 -5.74 6.00 21.02
CA ALA A 254 -4.29 5.82 21.21
C ALA A 254 -3.98 4.95 22.43
N ALA A 255 -4.70 5.13 23.54
CA ALA A 255 -4.55 4.31 24.73
C ALA A 255 -4.92 2.83 24.48
N ARG A 256 -5.95 2.58 23.65
CA ARG A 256 -6.33 1.23 23.23
C ARG A 256 -5.20 0.56 22.45
N VAL A 257 -4.64 1.24 21.45
CA VAL A 257 -3.51 0.72 20.65
C VAL A 257 -2.24 0.51 21.51
N ALA A 258 -1.94 1.45 22.41
CA ALA A 258 -0.84 1.31 23.36
C ALA A 258 -1.02 0.07 24.26
N SER A 259 -2.25 -0.20 24.70
CA SER A 259 -2.55 -1.37 25.54
C SER A 259 -2.36 -2.68 24.77
N LEU A 260 -2.79 -2.73 23.51
CA LEU A 260 -2.63 -3.92 22.65
C LEU A 260 -1.17 -4.25 22.34
N THR A 261 -0.27 -3.26 22.45
CA THR A 261 1.17 -3.41 22.19
C THR A 261 2.01 -3.46 23.48
N ASN A 262 1.38 -3.76 24.64
CA ASN A 262 2.00 -3.85 25.96
C ASN A 262 2.65 -2.55 26.49
N GLN A 263 2.20 -1.39 26.01
CA GLN A 263 2.68 -0.06 26.45
C GLN A 263 1.76 0.53 27.53
N THR A 264 1.52 -0.25 28.59
CA THR A 264 0.47 0.01 29.60
C THR A 264 0.62 1.36 30.32
N LYS A 265 1.84 1.75 30.72
CA LYS A 265 2.09 3.05 31.37
C LYS A 265 1.67 4.24 30.49
N ALA A 266 1.97 4.18 29.20
CA ALA A 266 1.56 5.22 28.27
C ALA A 266 0.05 5.19 28.03
N ALA A 267 -0.55 4.00 27.94
CA ALA A 267 -2.00 3.85 27.84
C ALA A 267 -2.74 4.47 29.03
N ASP A 268 -2.23 4.27 30.25
CA ASP A 268 -2.83 4.83 31.46
C ASP A 268 -2.70 6.35 31.53
N ALA A 269 -1.54 6.89 31.15
CA ALA A 269 -1.34 8.33 31.03
C ALA A 269 -2.30 8.94 29.99
N LEU A 270 -2.45 8.32 28.82
CA LEU A 270 -3.38 8.75 27.76
C LEU A 270 -4.84 8.71 28.23
N ARG A 271 -5.27 7.66 28.94
CA ARG A 271 -6.63 7.57 29.52
C ARG A 271 -6.90 8.67 30.54
N ARG A 272 -5.94 8.95 31.42
CA ARG A 272 -6.05 10.02 32.41
C ARG A 272 -6.24 11.38 31.74
N LEU A 273 -5.47 11.65 30.69
CA LEU A 273 -5.59 12.87 29.89
C LEU A 273 -6.93 12.93 29.14
N ALA A 274 -7.37 11.81 28.55
CA ALA A 274 -8.63 11.72 27.79
C ALA A 274 -9.87 12.03 28.66
N ASN A 275 -9.81 11.68 29.95
CA ASN A 275 -10.90 11.90 30.91
C ASN A 275 -10.99 13.35 31.43
N GLY A 276 -10.12 14.26 30.99
CA GLY A 276 -10.21 15.68 31.34
C GLY A 276 -11.45 16.34 30.72
N THR A 277 -12.24 17.04 31.53
CA THR A 277 -13.53 17.64 31.12
C THR A 277 -13.44 18.63 29.96
N ASP A 278 -12.35 19.39 29.88
CA ASP A 278 -12.15 20.39 28.82
C ASP A 278 -11.50 19.81 27.56
N VAL A 279 -10.81 18.67 27.68
CA VAL A 279 -10.22 17.93 26.55
C VAL A 279 -11.31 17.38 25.62
N ALA A 280 -12.49 17.08 26.18
CA ALA A 280 -13.66 16.66 25.42
C ALA A 280 -14.29 17.78 24.55
N ARG A 281 -13.93 19.05 24.80
CA ARG A 281 -14.46 20.22 24.07
C ARG A 281 -13.50 20.73 22.99
N LEU A 282 -12.25 20.29 23.01
CA LEU A 282 -11.25 20.65 22.02
C LEU A 282 -11.44 19.80 20.76
N GLY A 283 -12.02 20.42 19.72
CA GLY A 283 -12.20 19.82 18.41
C GLY A 283 -10.94 19.92 17.57
N VAL A 284 -10.47 18.79 17.04
CA VAL A 284 -9.34 18.72 16.12
C VAL A 284 -9.75 18.00 14.85
N LYS A 285 -9.31 18.51 13.70
CA LYS A 285 -9.35 17.79 12.43
C LYS A 285 -7.98 17.14 12.24
N LEU A 286 -7.93 15.80 12.30
CA LEU A 286 -6.67 15.09 12.15
C LEU A 286 -6.06 15.25 10.76
N ARG A 287 -6.82 15.67 9.75
CA ARG A 287 -6.30 16.03 8.42
C ARG A 287 -5.26 17.15 8.46
N ASP A 288 -5.36 18.05 9.45
CA ASP A 288 -4.38 19.13 9.64
C ASP A 288 -3.07 18.62 10.24
N ILE A 289 -3.03 17.35 10.65
CA ILE A 289 -1.92 16.72 11.37
C ILE A 289 -1.34 15.56 10.53
N ILE A 290 -2.18 14.74 9.90
CA ILE A 290 -1.85 13.45 9.28
C ILE A 290 -2.27 13.46 7.81
N ASP A 291 -1.36 13.05 6.91
CA ASP A 291 -1.68 12.79 5.50
C ASP A 291 -1.32 11.35 5.12
N LEU A 292 -2.35 10.56 4.80
CA LEU A 292 -2.20 9.17 4.39
C LEU A 292 -1.93 9.03 2.89
N GLY A 293 -1.95 10.13 2.13
CA GLY A 293 -1.82 10.14 0.69
C GLY A 293 -2.81 9.16 0.04
N PRO A 294 -2.37 8.32 -0.91
CA PRO A 294 -3.25 7.38 -1.61
C PRO A 294 -3.96 6.36 -0.71
N MET A 295 -3.43 6.10 0.50
CA MET A 295 -4.05 5.15 1.44
C MET A 295 -5.26 5.76 2.15
N GLY A 296 -5.44 7.08 2.10
CA GLY A 296 -6.60 7.77 2.66
C GLY A 296 -7.93 7.32 2.04
N ALA A 297 -7.93 6.89 0.78
CA ALA A 297 -9.11 6.42 0.08
C ALA A 297 -9.59 5.01 0.51
N LYS A 298 -8.76 4.24 1.22
CA LYS A 298 -9.14 2.91 1.72
C LYS A 298 -10.19 3.02 2.82
N THR A 299 -11.07 2.02 2.91
CA THR A 299 -12.05 1.92 4.00
C THR A 299 -11.36 1.58 5.32
N LEU A 300 -11.93 2.05 6.43
CA LEU A 300 -11.48 1.67 7.78
C LEU A 300 -11.39 0.16 7.92
N GLY A 301 -10.31 -0.33 8.54
CA GLY A 301 -9.98 -1.75 8.68
C GLY A 301 -9.23 -2.38 7.49
N GLU A 302 -9.06 -1.68 6.36
CA GLU A 302 -8.27 -2.17 5.22
C GLU A 302 -6.83 -1.61 5.18
N GLY A 303 -6.39 -1.01 6.28
CA GLY A 303 -5.04 -0.46 6.44
C GLY A 303 -3.95 -1.54 6.32
N PRO A 304 -2.76 -1.21 5.77
CA PRO A 304 -1.64 -2.15 5.70
C PRO A 304 -1.12 -2.54 7.10
N ALA A 305 -0.64 -3.77 7.23
CA ALA A 305 -0.13 -4.34 8.49
C ALA A 305 1.18 -3.70 8.98
N VAL A 306 1.95 -3.04 8.11
CA VAL A 306 3.19 -2.33 8.48
C VAL A 306 2.97 -0.83 8.24
N ALA A 307 2.63 -0.13 9.30
CA ALA A 307 2.25 1.27 9.30
C ALA A 307 3.35 2.18 9.84
N ALA A 308 3.28 3.47 9.53
CA ALA A 308 4.02 4.47 10.30
C ALA A 308 3.59 4.43 11.77
N GLN A 309 4.59 4.61 12.64
CA GLN A 309 4.42 4.72 14.08
C GLN A 309 4.65 6.16 14.49
N VAL A 310 3.83 6.69 15.40
CA VAL A 310 4.01 8.01 15.99
C VAL A 310 4.24 7.88 17.49
N SER A 311 5.11 8.72 18.05
CA SER A 311 5.25 8.82 19.51
C SER A 311 3.93 9.33 20.11
N ALA A 312 3.44 8.71 21.18
CA ALA A 312 2.21 9.14 21.86
C ALA A 312 2.30 10.59 22.38
N LEU A 313 3.47 11.00 22.90
CA LEU A 313 3.68 12.37 23.34
C LEU A 313 3.66 13.35 22.17
N ASN A 314 4.26 12.98 21.04
CA ASN A 314 4.21 13.82 19.85
C ASN A 314 2.75 13.97 19.41
N LEU A 315 2.01 12.85 19.27
CA LEU A 315 0.58 12.83 18.94
C LEU A 315 -0.22 13.83 19.76
N LEU A 316 -0.12 13.70 21.09
CA LEU A 316 -0.76 14.60 22.06
C LEU A 316 -0.38 16.07 21.85
N MET A 317 0.92 16.36 21.70
CA MET A 317 1.41 17.73 21.54
C MET A 317 0.89 18.37 20.25
N ALA A 318 0.87 17.69 19.10
CA ALA A 318 0.35 18.31 17.88
C ALA A 318 -1.17 18.46 17.92
N GLU A 319 -1.91 17.50 18.48
CA GLU A 319 -3.36 17.64 18.65
C GLU A 319 -3.67 18.85 19.54
N ALA A 320 -2.98 18.98 20.68
CA ALA A 320 -3.17 20.09 21.61
C ALA A 320 -2.79 21.44 20.97
N GLN A 321 -1.72 21.49 20.17
CA GLN A 321 -1.32 22.69 19.44
C GLN A 321 -2.32 23.07 18.34
N VAL A 322 -2.84 22.11 17.58
CA VAL A 322 -3.82 22.37 16.51
C VAL A 322 -5.15 22.83 17.09
N ALA A 323 -5.61 22.19 18.17
CA ALA A 323 -6.82 22.63 18.86
C ALA A 323 -6.71 24.06 19.38
N ASN A 324 -5.51 24.47 19.78
CA ASN A 324 -5.24 25.77 20.37
C ASN A 324 -4.61 26.78 19.40
N ALA A 325 -4.59 26.49 18.08
CA ALA A 325 -3.86 27.26 17.06
C ALA A 325 -4.24 28.75 16.95
N LYS A 326 -5.37 29.17 17.55
CA LYS A 326 -5.82 30.56 17.60
C LYS A 326 -5.39 31.31 18.88
N ARG A 327 -4.72 30.66 19.83
CA ARG A 327 -4.36 31.26 21.13
C ARG A 327 -2.84 31.27 21.31
N GLN A 328 -2.29 32.44 21.64
CA GLN A 328 -0.94 32.53 22.21
C GLN A 328 -1.00 32.03 23.66
N VAL A 329 -0.15 31.06 24.00
CA VAL A 329 -0.13 30.50 25.35
C VAL A 329 0.94 31.22 26.16
N SER A 330 0.52 32.17 27.00
CA SER A 330 1.40 32.80 27.96
C SER A 330 1.40 31.98 29.26
N LEU A 331 2.56 31.46 29.66
CA LEU A 331 2.71 30.64 30.85
C LEU A 331 3.66 31.34 31.83
N ASP A 332 3.13 31.75 32.98
CA ASP A 332 4.00 32.19 34.07
C ASP A 332 4.59 30.94 34.73
N LEU A 333 5.86 30.66 34.44
CA LEU A 333 6.49 29.43 34.92
C LEU A 333 6.82 29.47 36.41
N GLY A 334 6.68 30.63 37.06
CA GLY A 334 6.92 30.78 38.49
C GLY A 334 8.31 30.30 38.94
N VAL A 335 9.28 30.20 38.01
CA VAL A 335 10.58 29.60 38.32
C VAL A 335 11.38 30.59 39.15
N SER A 336 11.45 30.35 40.45
CA SER A 336 12.36 31.04 41.36
C SER A 336 13.76 30.45 41.21
N LEU A 337 14.47 30.84 40.15
CA LEU A 337 15.90 30.56 40.02
C LEU A 337 16.68 31.50 40.94
N PRO A 338 17.69 31.02 41.70
CA PRO A 338 18.52 31.89 42.54
C PRO A 338 19.14 33.04 41.73
N GLY A 339 18.90 34.29 42.13
CA GLY A 339 19.37 35.50 41.42
C GLY A 339 18.38 36.12 40.42
N LEU A 340 17.20 35.54 40.25
CA LEU A 340 16.14 36.02 39.35
C LEU A 340 14.93 36.54 40.13
N ALA A 341 14.35 37.68 39.71
CA ALA A 341 13.19 38.28 40.35
C ALA A 341 11.90 37.56 39.92
N SER A 342 11.80 37.32 38.61
CA SER A 342 10.73 36.56 37.97
C SER A 342 11.16 36.15 36.57
N ALA A 343 10.69 35.00 36.10
CA ALA A 343 10.90 34.52 34.74
C ALA A 343 9.53 34.17 34.12
N LYS A 344 9.11 34.95 33.13
CA LYS A 344 7.85 34.72 32.41
C LYS A 344 8.17 34.09 31.06
N VAL A 345 7.51 32.97 30.72
CA VAL A 345 7.66 32.35 29.41
C VAL A 345 6.39 32.52 28.62
N THR A 346 6.49 33.27 27.52
CA THR A 346 5.40 33.36 26.56
C THR A 346 5.71 32.39 25.43
N LEU A 347 4.89 31.34 25.30
CA LEU A 347 4.96 30.44 24.16
C LEU A 347 4.09 31.00 23.03
N GLY A 348 4.76 31.56 22.02
CA GLY A 348 4.12 31.95 20.77
C GLY A 348 4.13 30.77 19.81
N ILE A 349 2.99 30.09 19.67
CA ILE A 349 2.82 29.18 18.53
C ILE A 349 2.59 30.08 17.32
N GLY A 350 3.57 30.16 16.42
CA GLY A 350 3.45 30.93 15.18
C GLY A 350 2.35 30.36 14.28
N GLU A 351 1.91 31.13 13.27
CA GLU A 351 1.02 30.61 12.23
C GLU A 351 1.63 29.34 11.62
N ARG A 352 0.92 28.23 11.78
CA ARG A 352 1.35 26.94 11.27
C ARG A 352 1.32 27.00 9.73
N PRO A 353 2.35 26.51 9.02
CA PRO A 353 2.27 26.33 7.58
C PRO A 353 1.00 25.55 7.24
N VAL A 354 0.28 25.96 6.19
CA VAL A 354 -1.02 25.40 5.75
C VAL A 354 -0.98 23.88 5.46
N LYS A 355 0.20 23.25 5.54
CA LYS A 355 0.45 21.81 5.32
C LYS A 355 1.53 21.25 6.28
N ALA A 356 1.47 21.57 7.57
CA ALA A 356 2.34 20.95 8.58
C ALA A 356 1.91 19.51 8.89
N VAL A 357 2.06 18.65 7.89
CA VAL A 357 1.86 17.21 7.99
C VAL A 357 3.13 16.64 8.61
N TRP A 358 3.08 16.07 9.79
CA TRP A 358 4.26 15.44 10.41
C TRP A 358 4.45 13.95 10.04
N LEU A 359 3.45 13.38 9.37
CA LEU A 359 3.38 11.98 8.97
C LEU A 359 2.79 11.94 7.58
N ALA A 360 3.64 11.55 6.63
CA ALA A 360 3.27 11.47 5.24
C ALA A 360 3.40 10.03 4.76
N ASN A 361 2.44 9.60 3.94
CA ASN A 361 2.54 8.39 3.15
C ASN A 361 2.37 8.73 1.67
N GLY A 362 3.24 8.17 0.84
CA GLY A 362 3.16 8.39 -0.59
C GLY A 362 4.36 7.83 -1.34
N PRO A 363 4.37 7.99 -2.67
CA PRO A 363 5.50 7.57 -3.48
C PRO A 363 6.73 8.44 -3.18
N PRO A 364 7.94 7.94 -3.52
CA PRO A 364 9.16 8.74 -3.47
C PRO A 364 8.97 10.11 -4.11
N ASN A 365 9.57 11.12 -3.50
CA ASN A 365 9.55 12.53 -3.89
C ASN A 365 8.21 13.27 -3.76
N ALA A 366 7.09 12.58 -3.48
CA ALA A 366 5.78 13.22 -3.25
C ALA A 366 5.44 13.37 -1.75
N ALA A 367 5.88 12.42 -0.92
CA ALA A 367 5.63 12.46 0.53
C ALA A 367 6.64 13.38 1.25
N GLN A 368 6.12 14.41 1.92
CA GLN A 368 6.88 15.40 2.69
C GLN A 368 6.27 15.54 4.07
N ALA A 369 7.11 15.59 5.11
CA ALA A 369 6.68 15.85 6.46
C ALA A 369 7.42 17.05 7.06
N HIS A 370 6.69 17.88 7.79
CA HIS A 370 7.13 19.14 8.38
C HIS A 370 6.62 19.24 9.83
N THR A 371 7.51 19.59 10.77
CA THR A 371 7.12 19.95 12.14
C THR A 371 6.94 21.47 12.28
N ALA A 372 6.04 21.90 13.18
CA ALA A 372 5.78 23.32 13.38
C ALA A 372 6.95 24.02 14.10
N GLN A 373 7.33 25.21 13.63
CA GLN A 373 8.26 26.10 14.34
C GLN A 373 7.61 26.57 15.64
N THR A 374 8.20 26.21 16.79
CA THR A 374 7.76 26.73 18.08
C THR A 374 8.62 27.94 18.43
N ARG A 375 7.99 29.11 18.59
CA ARG A 375 8.70 30.32 19.01
C ARG A 375 8.50 30.54 20.51
N LEU A 376 9.59 30.46 21.25
CA LEU A 376 9.62 30.78 22.68
C LEU A 376 10.06 32.23 22.85
N LEU A 377 9.25 33.04 23.52
CA LEU A 377 9.69 34.32 24.07
C LEU A 377 9.86 34.14 25.57
N LEU A 378 11.11 34.02 26.02
CA LEU A 378 11.46 33.99 27.42
C LEU A 378 11.75 35.43 27.88
N ASP A 379 10.89 35.96 28.75
CA ASP A 379 11.03 37.30 29.33
C ASP A 379 11.55 37.19 30.75
N VAL A 380 12.84 37.49 30.92
CA VAL A 380 13.57 37.28 32.18
C VAL A 380 13.76 38.63 32.88
N LYS A 381 13.33 38.74 34.14
CA LYS A 381 13.63 39.90 34.98
C LYS A 381 14.66 39.54 36.06
N LEU A 382 15.86 40.09 35.93
CA LEU A 382 16.96 39.93 36.87
C LEU A 382 16.82 40.93 38.04
N LEU A 383 17.08 40.48 39.27
CA LEU A 383 17.20 41.37 40.42
C LEU A 383 18.43 42.26 40.26
N GLY A 384 18.32 43.52 40.67
CA GLY A 384 19.47 44.42 40.71
C GLY A 384 20.51 43.94 41.73
N ASN A 385 21.78 44.15 41.43
CA ASN A 385 22.90 43.93 42.36
C ASN A 385 23.73 45.21 42.51
N ALA A 386 24.80 45.18 43.31
CA ALA A 386 25.64 46.35 43.56
C ALA A 386 26.28 46.97 42.29
N LEU A 387 26.37 46.21 41.19
CA LEU A 387 26.89 46.65 39.89
C LEU A 387 25.79 47.12 38.92
N VAL A 388 24.55 46.62 39.08
CA VAL A 388 23.40 46.98 38.24
C VAL A 388 22.16 47.19 39.12
N PRO A 389 21.94 48.39 39.68
CA PRO A 389 20.93 48.62 40.73
C PRO A 389 19.47 48.49 40.25
N ALA A 390 19.21 48.77 38.97
CA ALA A 390 17.85 48.81 38.42
C ALA A 390 17.30 47.44 37.99
N GLY A 391 18.10 46.37 38.06
CA GLY A 391 17.77 45.08 37.45
C GLY A 391 17.78 45.15 35.90
N VAL A 392 17.72 44.00 35.25
CA VAL A 392 17.74 43.90 33.78
C VAL A 392 16.57 43.05 33.32
N ARG A 393 15.82 43.53 32.31
CA ARG A 393 14.81 42.75 31.61
C ARG A 393 15.39 42.26 30.29
N LEU A 394 15.45 40.95 30.10
CA LEU A 394 16.00 40.31 28.92
C LEU A 394 14.90 39.52 28.19
N PRO A 395 14.36 40.04 27.07
CA PRO A 395 13.53 39.26 26.18
C PRO A 395 14.41 38.39 25.29
N VAL A 396 14.38 37.08 25.52
CA VAL A 396 15.10 36.07 24.72
C VAL A 396 14.11 35.39 23.78
N TYR A 397 14.33 35.55 22.49
CA TYR A 397 13.59 34.82 21.47
C TYR A 397 14.36 33.55 21.10
N VAL A 398 13.68 32.40 21.18
CA VAL A 398 14.23 31.10 20.77
C VAL A 398 13.27 30.46 19.78
N GLU A 399 13.74 30.23 18.56
CA GLU A 399 13.04 29.36 17.61
C GLU A 399 13.48 27.92 17.84
N LEU A 400 12.53 27.05 18.13
CA LEU A 400 12.78 25.66 18.46
C LEU A 400 12.14 24.75 17.40
N ALA A 401 12.88 23.68 17.10
CA ALA A 401 12.31 22.40 16.69
C ALA A 401 11.56 22.35 15.34
N ALA A 402 12.08 23.04 14.32
CA ALA A 402 11.71 22.75 12.93
C ALA A 402 12.47 21.53 12.40
N ALA A 403 11.76 20.62 11.76
CA ALA A 403 12.34 19.50 11.05
C ALA A 403 11.54 19.25 9.77
N ASP A 404 12.28 19.11 8.67
CA ASP A 404 11.75 18.77 7.36
C ASP A 404 12.28 17.41 6.95
N ALA A 405 11.42 16.52 6.45
CA ALA A 405 11.86 15.31 5.80
C ALA A 405 11.08 15.04 4.53
N ARG A 406 11.78 14.45 3.55
CA ARG A 406 11.22 14.06 2.26
C ARG A 406 11.62 12.62 1.97
N LEU A 407 10.65 11.82 1.52
CA LEU A 407 10.91 10.45 1.10
C LEU A 407 11.72 10.45 -0.20
N ALA A 408 13.00 10.08 -0.14
CA ALA A 408 13.89 10.09 -1.31
C ALA A 408 13.72 8.84 -2.20
N ASP A 409 13.70 7.65 -1.59
CA ASP A 409 13.59 6.36 -2.29
C ASP A 409 12.93 5.30 -1.38
N VAL A 410 12.34 4.27 -1.99
CA VAL A 410 11.82 3.08 -1.30
C VAL A 410 12.38 1.83 -1.98
N ARG A 411 13.01 0.97 -1.18
CA ARG A 411 13.57 -0.31 -1.62
C ARG A 411 12.84 -1.44 -0.91
N CYS A 412 11.95 -2.10 -1.63
CA CYS A 412 11.36 -3.37 -1.21
C CYS A 412 12.42 -4.45 -1.51
N ARG A 413 12.91 -5.15 -0.49
CA ARG A 413 13.83 -6.28 -0.65
C ARG A 413 13.14 -7.56 -0.24
#